data_AF-A0A6A5QIJ6-F1
#
_entry.id   AF-A0A6A5QIJ6-F1
#
_cell.length_a   1.000
_cell.length_b   1.000
_cell.length_c   1.000
_cell.angle_alpha   90.00
_cell.angle_beta   90.00
_cell.angle_gamma   90.00
#
_symmetry.space_group_name_H-M   'P 1'
#
loop_
_entity.id
_entity.type
_entity.pdbx_description
1 polymer ?
#
loop_
_entity_poly.entity_id
_entity_poly.type
_entity_poly.pdbx_seq_one_letter_code
_entity_poly.pdbx_strand_id
1 'polypeptide(L)'
;MGDLTAKITNNQTLGDFNKDVFEKMEYTVCCSASETIHASKIPVVVIEPHTDTCRLLYTNLAHYMTANNVAVVLVDHPHDSSIVEFSDSYFALNGGATGLSNYSPLTVRNSTVTKAIDIRVHDIHMALEQLKDPSILTCNFHNFKFTSGLNTSSYSVVGHGLGGTVATELSISDPRVRLSINLSGSAPPLDHDIKGPIYFLGRSDFRRENDIN
;
A
#
# COMPACT_ATOMS: atom_id res chain seq x y z
N MET A 1 -13.02 9.44 3.63
CA MET A 1 -12.24 8.59 4.57
C MET A 1 -13.19 8.15 5.68
N GLY A 2 -13.00 7.00 6.34
CA GLY A 2 -13.85 6.67 7.50
C GLY A 2 -13.57 7.62 8.66
N ASP A 3 -14.59 7.92 9.48
CA ASP A 3 -14.53 9.00 10.48
C ASP A 3 -13.36 8.84 11.47
N LEU A 4 -13.11 7.62 11.96
CA LEU A 4 -12.03 7.38 12.91
C LEU A 4 -10.67 7.43 12.21
N THR A 5 -10.57 6.88 11.00
CA THR A 5 -9.36 7.02 10.16
C THR A 5 -9.02 8.48 9.91
N ALA A 6 -10.00 9.33 9.59
CA ALA A 6 -9.78 10.75 9.37
C ALA A 6 -9.24 11.46 10.61
N LYS A 7 -9.82 11.22 11.78
CA LYS A 7 -9.39 11.86 13.03
C LYS A 7 -8.01 11.40 13.49
N ILE A 8 -7.70 10.10 13.36
CA ILE A 8 -6.35 9.57 13.63
C ILE A 8 -5.35 10.21 12.67
N THR A 9 -5.69 10.30 11.38
CA THR A 9 -4.84 10.92 10.38
C THR A 9 -4.62 12.41 10.65
N ASN A 10 -5.65 13.17 11.07
CA ASN A 10 -5.50 14.57 11.51
C ASN A 10 -4.50 14.68 12.66
N ASN A 11 -4.63 13.84 13.68
CA ASN A 11 -3.70 13.85 14.81
C ASN A 11 -2.27 13.51 14.36
N GLN A 12 -2.10 12.51 13.49
CA GLN A 12 -0.79 12.08 13.04
C GLN A 12 -0.06 13.11 12.16
N THR A 13 -0.80 13.84 11.33
CA THR A 13 -0.20 14.73 10.33
C THR A 13 -0.24 16.20 10.72
N LEU A 14 -1.23 16.61 11.53
CA LEU A 14 -1.50 17.99 11.91
C LEU A 14 -1.42 18.22 13.43
N GLY A 15 -1.21 17.17 14.23
CA GLY A 15 -1.09 17.26 15.69
C GLY A 15 -2.39 17.59 16.42
N ASP A 16 -3.54 17.47 15.76
CA ASP A 16 -4.85 17.84 16.30
C ASP A 16 -5.94 16.90 15.79
N PHE A 17 -6.51 16.09 16.67
CA PHE A 17 -7.56 15.12 16.35
C PHE A 17 -8.84 15.77 15.80
N ASN A 18 -9.13 17.02 16.17
CA ASN A 18 -10.36 17.73 15.81
C ASN A 18 -10.16 18.72 14.66
N LYS A 19 -9.10 18.55 13.85
CA LYS A 19 -8.77 19.50 12.78
C LYS A 19 -9.79 19.52 11.65
N ASP A 20 -10.57 18.45 11.48
CA ASP A 20 -11.67 18.35 10.52
C ASP A 20 -11.22 18.61 9.06
N VAL A 21 -10.02 18.11 8.72
CA VAL A 21 -9.38 18.24 7.40
C VAL A 21 -9.60 16.97 6.58
N PHE A 22 -9.21 15.80 7.09
CA PHE A 22 -9.35 14.54 6.34
C PHE A 22 -10.78 14.01 6.26
N GLU A 23 -11.66 14.46 7.16
CA GLU A 23 -13.10 14.19 7.15
C GLU A 23 -13.75 14.84 5.92
N LYS A 24 -13.26 16.03 5.53
CA LYS A 24 -13.73 16.78 4.36
C LYS A 24 -13.05 16.35 3.06
N MET A 25 -12.04 15.47 3.12
CA MET A 25 -11.38 14.96 1.93
C MET A 25 -12.24 13.88 1.28
N GLU A 26 -12.88 14.29 0.18
CA GLU A 26 -13.71 13.42 -0.65
C GLU A 26 -13.13 13.29 -2.05
N TYR A 27 -13.37 12.12 -2.64
CA TYR A 27 -13.03 11.88 -4.04
C TYR A 27 -14.27 11.43 -4.80
N THR A 28 -14.41 11.94 -6.03
CA THR A 28 -15.42 11.44 -6.95
C THR A 28 -14.91 10.16 -7.61
N VAL A 29 -15.67 9.09 -7.48
CA VAL A 29 -15.45 7.82 -8.17
C VAL A 29 -16.71 7.41 -8.91
N CYS A 30 -16.57 6.61 -9.96
CA CYS A 30 -17.74 6.03 -10.63
C CYS A 30 -18.48 5.08 -9.66
N CYS A 31 -19.80 5.21 -9.56
CA CYS A 31 -20.62 4.35 -8.69
C CYS A 31 -21.21 3.13 -9.41
N SER A 32 -21.15 3.10 -10.74
CA SER A 32 -21.67 2.02 -11.59
C SER A 32 -21.04 2.04 -12.97
N ALA A 33 -21.10 0.93 -13.69
CA ALA A 33 -20.81 0.88 -15.13
C ALA A 33 -21.85 0.02 -15.86
N SER A 34 -22.26 0.46 -17.06
CA SER A 34 -23.11 -0.33 -17.96
C SER A 34 -22.32 -1.45 -18.65
N GLU A 35 -21.03 -1.20 -18.90
CA GLU A 35 -20.12 -2.10 -19.57
C GLU A 35 -19.69 -3.26 -18.68
N THR A 36 -19.39 -4.38 -19.33
CA THR A 36 -18.82 -5.55 -18.65
C THR A 36 -17.31 -5.40 -18.57
N ILE A 37 -16.76 -5.58 -17.37
CA ILE A 37 -15.35 -5.40 -17.06
C ILE A 37 -14.64 -6.76 -17.11
N HIS A 38 -13.61 -6.84 -17.93
CA HIS A 38 -12.66 -7.96 -17.97
C HIS A 38 -11.46 -7.59 -17.09
N ALA A 39 -11.57 -7.74 -15.77
CA ALA A 39 -10.56 -7.24 -14.82
C ALA A 39 -9.16 -7.84 -15.07
N SER A 40 -9.11 -9.06 -15.59
CA SER A 40 -7.86 -9.74 -15.98
C SER A 40 -7.05 -9.02 -17.07
N LYS A 41 -7.66 -8.09 -17.81
CA LYS A 41 -6.97 -7.26 -18.80
C LYS A 41 -6.41 -5.95 -18.25
N ILE A 42 -6.73 -5.63 -16.99
CA ILE A 42 -6.29 -4.40 -16.34
C ILE A 42 -4.98 -4.70 -15.60
N PRO A 43 -3.86 -4.01 -15.90
CA PRO A 43 -2.61 -4.18 -15.15
C PRO A 43 -2.77 -3.82 -13.69
N VAL A 44 -2.08 -4.54 -12.80
CA VAL A 44 -2.18 -4.34 -11.36
C VAL A 44 -0.96 -3.57 -10.85
N VAL A 45 -1.23 -2.56 -10.02
CA VAL A 45 -0.22 -1.81 -9.26
C VAL A 45 -0.56 -1.90 -7.78
N VAL A 46 0.36 -2.39 -6.96
CA VAL A 46 0.26 -2.31 -5.51
C VAL A 46 0.86 -0.98 -5.07
N ILE A 47 0.13 -0.22 -4.25
CA ILE A 47 0.69 0.93 -3.55
C ILE A 47 0.82 0.57 -2.07
N GLU A 48 2.05 0.64 -1.57
CA GLU A 48 2.42 0.19 -0.23
C GLU A 48 2.73 1.39 0.69
N PRO A 49 1.91 1.61 1.74
CA PRO A 49 2.06 2.73 2.65
C PRO A 49 3.33 2.70 3.50
N HIS A 50 3.61 3.80 4.21
CA HIS A 50 4.61 3.81 5.27
C HIS A 50 4.15 2.97 6.49
N THR A 51 5.08 2.65 7.39
CA THR A 51 4.70 2.07 8.70
C THR A 51 3.80 3.03 9.46
N ASP A 52 2.85 2.50 10.24
CA ASP A 52 1.98 3.30 11.10
C ASP A 52 1.21 4.42 10.36
N THR A 53 0.90 4.19 9.10
CA THR A 53 0.08 5.10 8.27
C THR A 53 -1.10 4.35 7.67
N CYS A 54 -2.16 5.06 7.31
CA CYS A 54 -3.30 4.46 6.60
C CYS A 54 -3.08 4.49 5.09
N ARG A 55 -3.64 3.50 4.39
CA ARG A 55 -3.63 3.38 2.93
C ARG A 55 -4.25 4.58 2.23
N LEU A 56 -5.19 5.25 2.88
CA LEU A 56 -5.95 6.37 2.32
C LEU A 56 -5.12 7.66 2.17
N LEU A 57 -3.96 7.77 2.83
CA LEU A 57 -3.00 8.86 2.57
C LEU A 57 -2.43 8.82 1.14
N TYR A 58 -2.56 7.68 0.46
CA TYR A 58 -2.03 7.45 -0.89
C TYR A 58 -3.11 7.52 -1.97
N THR A 59 -4.36 7.85 -1.61
CA THR A 59 -5.49 7.85 -2.56
C THR A 59 -5.30 8.83 -3.73
N ASN A 60 -4.69 9.99 -3.52
CA ASN A 60 -4.35 10.92 -4.60
C ASN A 60 -3.45 10.27 -5.66
N LEU A 61 -2.41 9.55 -5.22
CA LEU A 61 -1.50 8.83 -6.11
C LEU A 61 -2.22 7.68 -6.81
N ALA A 62 -3.03 6.93 -6.08
CA ALA A 62 -3.85 5.85 -6.63
C ALA A 62 -4.81 6.37 -7.71
N HIS A 63 -5.45 7.51 -7.49
CA HIS A 63 -6.37 8.14 -8.45
C HIS A 63 -5.67 8.56 -9.74
N TYR A 64 -4.48 9.13 -9.62
CA TYR A 64 -3.68 9.47 -10.79
C TYR A 64 -3.30 8.22 -11.60
N MET A 65 -2.96 7.12 -10.92
CA MET A 65 -2.66 5.85 -11.58
C MET A 65 -3.90 5.22 -12.23
N THR A 66 -5.04 5.13 -11.54
CA THR A 66 -6.26 4.51 -12.08
C THR A 66 -6.80 5.27 -13.29
N ALA A 67 -6.59 6.58 -13.38
CA ALA A 67 -6.87 7.38 -14.58
C ALA A 67 -6.05 6.95 -15.82
N ASN A 68 -4.97 6.18 -15.64
CA ASN A 68 -4.11 5.64 -16.68
C ASN A 68 -4.32 4.12 -16.90
N ASN A 69 -5.54 3.63 -16.65
CA ASN A 69 -5.96 2.25 -16.95
C ASN A 69 -5.15 1.17 -16.21
N VAL A 70 -4.95 1.35 -14.91
CA VAL A 70 -4.44 0.31 -14.01
C VAL A 70 -5.38 0.12 -12.82
N ALA A 71 -5.42 -1.11 -12.31
CA ALA A 71 -6.07 -1.44 -11.05
C ALA A 71 -5.07 -1.21 -9.93
N VAL A 72 -5.39 -0.33 -8.98
CA VAL A 72 -4.53 -0.04 -7.84
C VAL A 72 -5.02 -0.81 -6.62
N VAL A 73 -4.12 -1.55 -5.99
CA VAL A 73 -4.35 -2.27 -4.74
C VAL A 73 -3.61 -1.52 -3.63
N LEU A 74 -4.40 -0.94 -2.73
CA LEU A 74 -3.93 -0.27 -1.52
C LEU A 74 -4.20 -1.19 -0.33
N VAL A 75 -3.18 -1.48 0.47
CA VAL A 75 -3.28 -2.41 1.60
C VAL A 75 -3.11 -1.65 2.91
N ASP A 76 -4.03 -1.87 3.85
CA ASP A 76 -3.76 -1.60 5.26
C ASP A 76 -3.39 -2.94 5.93
N HIS A 77 -2.40 -2.89 6.81
CA HIS A 77 -1.86 -4.01 7.54
C HIS A 77 -2.39 -3.98 8.99
N PRO A 78 -3.32 -4.87 9.38
CA PRO A 78 -3.90 -4.85 10.73
C PRO A 78 -2.83 -4.89 11.82
N HIS A 79 -2.99 -4.03 12.84
CA HIS A 79 -2.06 -3.84 13.95
C HIS A 79 -0.70 -3.21 13.63
N ASP A 80 -0.42 -2.87 12.36
CA ASP A 80 0.75 -2.09 11.93
C ASP A 80 0.36 -0.75 11.29
N SER A 81 -0.70 -0.70 10.50
CA SER A 81 -1.30 0.55 10.03
C SER A 81 -1.93 1.30 11.20
N SER A 82 -1.98 2.63 11.09
CA SER A 82 -2.54 3.51 12.13
C SER A 82 -3.91 3.03 12.63
N ILE A 83 -4.78 2.64 11.69
CA ILE A 83 -6.06 1.99 11.91
C ILE A 83 -6.46 1.22 10.65
N VAL A 84 -7.18 0.11 10.84
CA VAL A 84 -7.91 -0.61 9.79
C VAL A 84 -9.38 -0.67 10.18
N GLU A 85 -10.26 -0.07 9.39
CA GLU A 85 -11.72 -0.14 9.58
C GLU A 85 -12.31 -1.23 8.67
N PHE A 86 -13.08 -2.14 9.27
CA PHE A 86 -13.80 -3.22 8.59
C PHE A 86 -15.28 -2.90 8.44
N SER A 87 -15.97 -3.60 7.53
CA SER A 87 -17.36 -3.31 7.17
C SER A 87 -18.39 -3.62 8.27
N ASP A 88 -18.02 -4.40 9.28
CA ASP A 88 -18.83 -4.76 10.45
C ASP A 88 -18.65 -3.79 11.63
N SER A 89 -18.14 -2.59 11.38
CA SER A 89 -17.78 -1.59 12.41
C SER A 89 -16.68 -2.05 13.38
N TYR A 90 -16.05 -3.19 13.10
CA TYR A 90 -14.82 -3.60 13.77
C TYR A 90 -13.65 -2.76 13.24
N PHE A 91 -12.69 -2.48 14.11
CA PHE A 91 -11.45 -1.82 13.72
C PHE A 91 -10.26 -2.41 14.46
N ALA A 92 -9.11 -2.40 13.79
CA ALA A 92 -7.82 -2.75 14.37
C ALA A 92 -6.93 -1.50 14.40
N LEU A 93 -6.63 -1.01 15.60
CA LEU A 93 -5.63 0.05 15.80
C LEU A 93 -4.22 -0.54 15.68
N ASN A 94 -3.23 0.32 15.41
CA ASN A 94 -1.84 -0.04 15.59
C ASN A 94 -1.61 -0.53 17.02
N GLY A 95 -1.28 -1.81 17.16
CA GLY A 95 -1.02 -2.47 18.45
C GLY A 95 0.46 -2.61 18.77
N GLY A 96 1.34 -2.01 17.96
CA GLY A 96 2.78 -2.22 18.00
C GLY A 96 3.19 -3.62 17.52
N ALA A 97 2.39 -4.27 16.66
CA ALA A 97 2.65 -5.66 16.23
C ALA A 97 4.00 -5.83 15.52
N THR A 98 4.40 -4.78 14.79
CA THR A 98 5.70 -4.67 14.14
C THR A 98 6.74 -4.00 15.01
N GLY A 99 6.37 -3.33 16.11
CA GLY A 99 7.29 -2.53 16.93
C GLY A 99 7.83 -1.27 16.23
N LEU A 100 7.23 -0.87 15.10
CA LEU A 100 7.60 0.29 14.32
C LEU A 100 6.60 1.44 14.54
N SER A 101 7.06 2.67 14.30
CA SER A 101 6.25 3.88 14.34
C SER A 101 6.70 4.83 13.23
N ASN A 102 5.76 5.60 12.69
CA ASN A 102 6.01 6.63 11.67
C ASN A 102 6.87 7.80 12.19
N TYR A 103 7.03 7.96 13.51
CA TYR A 103 7.89 8.99 14.12
C TYR A 103 9.28 8.48 14.50
N SER A 104 9.49 7.18 14.44
CA SER A 104 10.78 6.58 14.76
C SER A 104 11.61 6.46 13.49
N PRO A 105 12.89 6.87 13.51
CA PRO A 105 13.78 6.63 12.39
C PRO A 105 13.85 5.12 12.08
N LEU A 106 13.68 4.74 10.81
CA LEU A 106 13.82 3.35 10.35
C LEU A 106 15.30 2.99 10.10
N THR A 107 16.16 3.29 11.06
CA THR A 107 17.59 3.51 10.79
C THR A 107 18.42 2.25 10.57
N VAL A 108 17.90 1.06 10.91
CA VAL A 108 18.65 -0.21 10.82
C VAL A 108 17.72 -1.34 10.40
N ARG A 109 18.10 -2.13 9.38
CA ARG A 109 17.45 -3.41 9.14
C ARG A 109 17.82 -4.37 10.27
N ASN A 110 16.96 -4.42 11.27
CA ASN A 110 17.04 -5.37 12.39
C ASN A 110 15.93 -6.43 12.26
N SER A 111 15.80 -7.29 13.26
CA SER A 111 14.75 -8.32 13.31
C SER A 111 13.33 -7.72 13.29
N THR A 112 13.13 -6.55 13.90
CA THR A 112 11.86 -5.82 13.94
C THR A 112 11.45 -5.36 12.54
N VAL A 113 12.35 -4.67 11.82
CA VAL A 113 12.13 -4.23 10.43
C VAL A 113 11.94 -5.42 9.49
N THR A 114 12.75 -6.46 9.64
CA THR A 114 12.64 -7.68 8.81
C THR A 114 11.29 -8.35 9.01
N LYS A 115 10.84 -8.53 10.27
CA LYS A 115 9.52 -9.07 10.58
C LYS A 115 8.38 -8.22 9.98
N ALA A 116 8.49 -6.89 10.04
CA ALA A 116 7.49 -6.00 9.45
C ALA A 116 7.40 -6.14 7.92
N ILE A 117 8.56 -6.22 7.24
CA ILE A 117 8.62 -6.46 5.80
C ILE A 117 7.98 -7.81 5.47
N ASP A 118 8.36 -8.87 6.18
CA ASP A 118 7.83 -10.22 5.95
C ASP A 118 6.31 -10.25 6.09
N ILE A 119 5.76 -9.67 7.16
CA ILE A 119 4.30 -9.59 7.37
C ILE A 119 3.64 -8.86 6.19
N ARG A 120 4.14 -7.70 5.80
CA ARG A 120 3.57 -6.90 4.71
C ARG A 120 3.63 -7.61 3.36
N VAL A 121 4.72 -8.31 3.07
CA VAL A 121 4.84 -9.16 1.87
C VAL A 121 3.76 -10.25 1.86
N HIS A 122 3.54 -10.93 3.00
CA HIS A 122 2.50 -11.95 3.10
C HIS A 122 1.09 -11.37 2.92
N ASP A 123 0.81 -10.23 3.52
CA ASP A 123 -0.48 -9.54 3.39
C ASP A 123 -0.75 -9.09 1.94
N ILE A 124 0.26 -8.54 1.25
CA ILE A 124 0.16 -8.18 -0.17
C ILE A 124 -0.12 -9.42 -1.02
N HIS A 125 0.61 -10.52 -0.80
CA HIS A 125 0.38 -11.76 -1.52
C HIS A 125 -1.02 -12.31 -1.27
N MET A 126 -1.50 -12.27 -0.03
CA MET A 126 -2.84 -12.70 0.35
C MET A 126 -3.90 -11.84 -0.36
N ALA A 127 -3.77 -10.52 -0.35
CA ALA A 127 -4.68 -9.61 -1.04
C ALA A 127 -4.71 -9.88 -2.56
N LEU A 128 -3.53 -10.02 -3.19
CA LEU A 128 -3.40 -10.33 -4.61
C LEU A 128 -3.96 -11.71 -4.97
N GLU A 129 -3.91 -12.69 -4.07
CA GLU A 129 -4.49 -14.01 -4.29
C GLU A 129 -6.02 -13.94 -4.29
N GLN A 130 -6.62 -13.26 -3.31
CA GLN A 130 -8.08 -13.11 -3.24
C GLN A 130 -8.64 -12.37 -4.46
N LEU A 131 -7.93 -11.36 -4.95
CA LEU A 131 -8.38 -10.55 -6.09
C LEU A 131 -8.39 -11.29 -7.44
N LYS A 132 -7.86 -12.52 -7.50
CA LYS A 132 -8.01 -13.40 -8.68
C LYS A 132 -9.43 -13.92 -8.84
N ASP A 133 -10.20 -13.97 -7.75
CA ASP A 133 -11.58 -14.43 -7.78
C ASP A 133 -12.53 -13.27 -8.17
N PRO A 134 -13.25 -13.37 -9.31
CA PRO A 134 -14.24 -12.35 -9.71
C PRO A 134 -15.37 -12.18 -8.69
N SER A 135 -15.64 -13.18 -7.84
CA SER A 135 -16.66 -13.10 -6.79
C SER A 135 -16.32 -12.02 -5.76
N ILE A 136 -15.04 -11.87 -5.41
CA ILE A 136 -14.55 -10.85 -4.47
C ILE A 136 -14.79 -9.45 -5.04
N LEU A 137 -14.50 -9.24 -6.34
CA LEU A 137 -14.78 -7.97 -7.00
C LEU A 137 -16.28 -7.68 -7.04
N THR A 138 -17.08 -8.67 -7.43
CA THR A 138 -18.53 -8.50 -7.59
C THR A 138 -19.24 -8.23 -6.25
N CYS A 139 -18.78 -8.88 -5.17
CA CYS A 139 -19.34 -8.68 -3.83
C CYS A 139 -19.08 -7.26 -3.29
N ASN A 140 -17.89 -6.70 -3.58
CA ASN A 140 -17.51 -5.37 -3.13
C ASN A 140 -17.98 -4.23 -4.06
N PHE A 141 -18.27 -4.53 -5.32
CA PHE A 141 -18.66 -3.55 -6.35
C PHE A 141 -19.95 -3.99 -7.05
N HIS A 142 -21.06 -4.09 -6.30
CA HIS A 142 -22.32 -4.70 -6.78
C HIS A 142 -22.95 -4.03 -8.01
N ASN A 143 -22.63 -2.77 -8.31
CA ASN A 143 -23.14 -2.02 -9.48
C ASN A 143 -22.22 -2.14 -10.71
N PHE A 144 -21.23 -3.02 -10.64
CA PHE A 144 -20.29 -3.31 -11.71
C PHE A 144 -20.37 -4.79 -12.07
N LYS A 145 -20.16 -5.11 -13.35
CA LYS A 145 -20.20 -6.47 -13.86
C LYS A 145 -18.80 -6.93 -14.22
N PHE A 146 -18.23 -7.83 -13.42
CA PHE A 146 -16.92 -8.43 -13.69
C PHE A 146 -17.08 -9.82 -14.30
N THR A 147 -16.32 -10.11 -15.35
CA THR A 147 -16.26 -11.46 -15.97
C THR A 147 -15.01 -12.23 -15.60
N SER A 148 -14.06 -11.58 -14.95
CA SER A 148 -12.81 -12.16 -14.47
C SER A 148 -12.33 -11.39 -13.25
N GLY A 149 -11.52 -12.04 -12.40
CA GLY A 149 -10.73 -11.35 -11.38
C GLY A 149 -9.48 -10.71 -11.98
N LEU A 150 -8.71 -10.02 -11.15
CA LEU A 150 -7.46 -9.39 -11.57
C LEU A 150 -6.43 -10.44 -11.95
N ASN A 151 -5.65 -10.15 -12.99
CA ASN A 151 -4.48 -10.97 -13.32
C ASN A 151 -3.30 -10.56 -12.44
N THR A 152 -3.14 -11.23 -11.30
CA THR A 152 -2.06 -10.95 -10.34
C THR A 152 -0.80 -11.79 -10.57
N SER A 153 -0.70 -12.50 -11.71
CA SER A 153 0.53 -13.19 -12.12
C SER A 153 1.64 -12.24 -12.63
N SER A 154 1.30 -10.96 -12.77
CA SER A 154 2.20 -9.88 -13.18
C SER A 154 1.70 -8.57 -12.59
N TYR A 155 2.50 -7.90 -11.77
CA TYR A 155 2.12 -6.62 -11.15
C TYR A 155 3.32 -5.70 -10.97
N SER A 156 3.06 -4.42 -10.68
CA SER A 156 4.09 -3.47 -10.27
C SER A 156 3.85 -3.02 -8.83
N VAL A 157 4.88 -2.52 -8.15
CA VAL A 157 4.76 -2.05 -6.77
C VAL A 157 5.34 -0.65 -6.64
N VAL A 158 4.63 0.23 -5.94
CA VAL A 158 5.11 1.56 -5.56
C VAL A 158 4.98 1.67 -4.05
N GLY A 159 6.03 2.03 -3.34
CA GLY A 159 5.96 2.09 -1.88
C GLY A 159 6.71 3.26 -1.26
N HIS A 160 6.30 3.69 -0.08
CA HIS A 160 6.87 4.84 0.62
C HIS A 160 7.48 4.52 1.99
N GLY A 161 8.70 4.99 2.24
CA GLY A 161 9.49 4.68 3.44
C GLY A 161 9.58 3.16 3.66
N LEU A 162 9.04 2.59 4.76
CA LEU A 162 8.99 1.12 4.90
C LEU A 162 8.35 0.43 3.70
N GLY A 163 7.29 1.02 3.13
CA GLY A 163 6.67 0.49 1.94
C GLY A 163 7.58 0.48 0.71
N GLY A 164 8.50 1.44 0.61
CA GLY A 164 9.52 1.46 -0.44
C GLY A 164 10.53 0.33 -0.28
N THR A 165 10.88 0.01 0.97
CA THR A 165 11.68 -1.18 1.31
C THR A 165 10.94 -2.46 0.94
N VAL A 166 9.65 -2.57 1.26
CA VAL A 166 8.79 -3.71 0.87
C VAL A 166 8.69 -3.83 -0.65
N ALA A 167 8.50 -2.72 -1.37
CA ALA A 167 8.47 -2.70 -2.84
C ALA A 167 9.79 -3.19 -3.45
N THR A 168 10.92 -2.86 -2.81
CA THR A 168 12.24 -3.32 -3.23
C THR A 168 12.40 -4.82 -2.94
N GLU A 169 12.00 -5.29 -1.75
CA GLU A 169 12.02 -6.70 -1.35
C GLU A 169 11.18 -7.58 -2.28
N LEU A 170 9.96 -7.14 -2.62
CA LEU A 170 9.09 -7.84 -3.57
C LEU A 170 9.74 -7.93 -4.95
N SER A 171 10.41 -6.87 -5.41
CA SER A 171 11.10 -6.90 -6.71
C SER A 171 12.27 -7.88 -6.79
N ILE A 172 12.84 -8.24 -5.64
CA ILE A 172 13.93 -9.20 -5.52
C ILE A 172 13.36 -10.62 -5.39
N SER A 173 12.38 -10.80 -4.52
CA SER A 173 11.90 -12.12 -4.09
C SER A 173 10.73 -12.66 -4.92
N ASP A 174 9.90 -11.81 -5.53
CA ASP A 174 8.72 -12.22 -6.29
C ASP A 174 8.90 -12.03 -7.80
N PRO A 175 9.04 -13.11 -8.59
CA PRO A 175 9.23 -13.04 -10.03
C PRO A 175 8.02 -12.48 -10.80
N ARG A 176 6.87 -12.30 -10.15
CA ARG A 176 5.69 -11.65 -10.73
C ARG A 176 5.85 -10.13 -10.81
N VAL A 177 6.74 -9.53 -10.02
CA VAL A 177 6.97 -8.08 -10.02
C VAL A 177 7.70 -7.65 -11.29
N ARG A 178 7.08 -6.73 -12.05
CA ARG A 178 7.62 -6.23 -13.33
C ARG A 178 8.31 -4.90 -13.22
N LEU A 179 7.98 -4.11 -12.21
CA LEU A 179 8.56 -2.81 -11.94
C LEU A 179 8.32 -2.47 -10.46
N SER A 180 9.32 -1.87 -9.85
CA SER A 180 9.22 -1.35 -8.48
C SER A 180 9.64 0.11 -8.40
N ILE A 181 8.92 0.89 -7.59
CA ILE A 181 9.27 2.27 -7.26
C ILE A 181 9.40 2.38 -5.74
N ASN A 182 10.59 2.70 -5.28
CA ASN A 182 10.90 2.94 -3.89
C ASN A 182 10.95 4.46 -3.62
N LEU A 183 9.95 4.97 -2.91
CA LEU A 183 9.85 6.37 -2.48
C LEU A 183 10.48 6.53 -1.08
N SER A 184 11.75 6.89 -1.04
CA SER A 184 12.50 7.21 0.19
C SER A 184 12.54 6.09 1.25
N GLY A 185 12.48 4.83 0.83
CA GLY A 185 12.71 3.65 1.66
C GLY A 185 14.12 3.10 1.55
N SER A 186 14.56 2.37 2.58
CA SER A 186 15.84 1.67 2.57
C SER A 186 15.81 0.50 1.58
N ALA A 187 16.93 0.21 0.92
CA ALA A 187 17.04 -0.93 0.01
C ALA A 187 17.82 -2.07 0.70
N PRO A 188 17.32 -3.32 0.71
CA PRO A 188 18.14 -4.47 1.07
C PRO A 188 19.39 -4.57 0.18
N PRO A 189 20.48 -5.19 0.67
CA PRO A 189 21.58 -5.57 -0.19
C PRO A 189 21.09 -6.57 -1.24
N LEU A 190 21.57 -6.43 -2.47
CA LEU A 190 21.40 -7.43 -3.51
C LEU A 190 22.56 -8.41 -3.45
N ASP A 191 22.26 -9.71 -3.38
CA ASP A 191 23.23 -10.81 -3.47
C ASP A 191 23.15 -11.57 -4.81
N HIS A 192 22.22 -11.18 -5.69
CA HIS A 192 22.05 -11.72 -7.03
C HIS A 192 21.43 -10.68 -7.99
N ASP A 193 21.51 -10.96 -9.29
CA ASP A 193 20.88 -10.12 -10.32
C ASP A 193 19.36 -10.24 -10.29
N ILE A 194 18.67 -9.10 -10.37
CA ILE A 194 17.22 -9.02 -10.44
C ILE A 194 16.75 -8.72 -11.87
N LYS A 195 15.56 -9.21 -12.23
CA LYS A 195 15.01 -9.04 -13.59
C LYS A 195 14.17 -7.78 -13.77
N GLY A 196 13.51 -7.31 -12.70
CA GLY A 196 12.64 -6.15 -12.72
C GLY A 196 13.39 -4.84 -12.46
N PRO A 197 13.15 -3.75 -13.21
CA PRO A 197 13.70 -2.45 -12.89
C PRO A 197 13.16 -1.92 -11.55
N ILE A 198 14.06 -1.32 -10.76
CA ILE A 198 13.73 -0.60 -9.52
C ILE A 198 14.10 0.87 -9.69
N TYR A 199 13.13 1.76 -9.50
CA TYR A 199 13.33 3.21 -9.48
C TYR A 199 13.36 3.71 -8.05
N PHE A 200 14.42 4.42 -7.68
CA PHE A 200 14.55 5.05 -6.36
C PHE A 200 14.27 6.54 -6.47
N LEU A 201 13.26 7.03 -5.75
CA LEU A 201 12.95 8.45 -5.63
C LEU A 201 13.19 8.87 -4.17
N GLY A 202 14.32 9.53 -3.95
CA GLY A 202 14.70 10.08 -2.66
C GLY A 202 14.55 11.60 -2.60
N ARG A 203 14.80 12.16 -1.42
CA ARG A 203 15.00 13.61 -1.24
C ARG A 203 16.48 13.93 -1.34
N SER A 204 16.83 15.09 -1.90
CA SER A 204 18.23 15.48 -2.16
C SER A 204 19.11 15.56 -0.91
N ASP A 205 18.49 15.79 0.25
CA ASP A 205 19.09 15.90 1.58
C ASP A 205 18.96 14.62 2.42
N PHE A 206 18.40 13.54 1.85
CA PHE A 206 18.19 12.27 2.53
C PHE A 206 18.94 11.15 1.80
N ARG A 207 20.13 10.83 2.30
CA ARG A 207 21.03 9.80 1.78
C ARG A 207 21.00 8.57 2.67
N ARG A 208 21.62 7.47 2.20
CA ARG A 208 21.71 6.21 2.97
C ARG A 208 22.36 6.42 4.35
N GLU A 209 23.33 7.32 4.45
CA GLU A 209 23.96 7.70 5.71
C GLU A 209 23.04 8.47 6.69
N ASN A 210 21.92 9.01 6.20
CA ASN A 210 20.88 9.60 7.04
C ASN A 210 19.89 8.53 7.55
N ASP A 211 19.99 7.31 7.02
CA ASP A 211 19.32 6.10 7.49
C ASP A 211 20.27 5.39 8.48
N ILE A 212 20.42 6.00 9.66
CA ILE A 212 21.64 5.87 10.49
C ILE A 212 21.73 4.55 11.31
N ASN A 213 22.37 3.56 10.69
CA ASN A 213 23.21 2.46 11.23
C ASN A 213 22.58 1.24 11.88
#